data_AF-J5WHK8-F1
#
_entry.id   AF-J5WHK8-F1
#
_cell.length_a   1.000
_cell.length_b   1.000
_cell.length_c   1.000
_cell.angle_alpha   90.00
_cell.angle_beta   90.00
_cell.angle_gamma   90.00
#
_symmetry.space_group_name_H-M   'P 1'
#
loop_
_entity.id
_entity.type
_entity.pdbx_description
1 polymer ?
#
loop_
_entity_poly.entity_id
_entity_poly.type
_entity_poly.pdbx_seq_one_letter_code
_entity_poly.pdbx_strand_id
1 'polypeptide(L)'
;MFKSSDYEHEREVRLLISVPQDSDKIKLDKDRGVIPHIYVEDDRDSRKIIKEVIFGPKVENINEYIPYIKYCDNEVKIEKSKIRYR
;
A
#
# COMPACT_ATOMS: atom_id res chain seq x y z
N MET A 1 -7.79 -14.57 0.20
CA MET A 1 -7.52 -14.68 1.65
C MET A 1 -8.34 -13.61 2.35
N PHE A 2 -9.41 -14.00 3.04
CA PHE A 2 -10.26 -13.08 3.80
C PHE A 2 -9.55 -12.69 5.11
N LYS A 3 -9.79 -11.49 5.64
CA LYS A 3 -9.24 -11.07 6.94
C LYS A 3 -9.73 -12.02 8.05
N SER A 4 -8.91 -12.26 9.08
CA SER A 4 -9.40 -12.89 10.33
C SER A 4 -10.36 -11.95 11.06
N SER A 5 -11.18 -12.49 11.96
CA SER A 5 -12.12 -11.72 12.82
C SER A 5 -11.44 -10.56 13.54
N ASP A 6 -10.14 -10.70 13.83
CA ASP A 6 -9.37 -9.72 14.59
C ASP A 6 -9.21 -8.38 13.86
N TYR A 7 -9.42 -8.32 12.54
CA TYR A 7 -9.24 -7.13 11.73
C TYR A 7 -10.56 -6.47 11.27
N GLU A 8 -11.71 -6.94 11.75
CA GLU A 8 -13.03 -6.39 11.40
C GLU A 8 -13.16 -4.92 11.82
N HIS A 9 -12.51 -4.53 12.91
CA HIS A 9 -12.54 -3.18 13.46
C HIS A 9 -11.79 -2.14 12.64
N GLU A 10 -10.86 -2.55 11.76
CA GLU A 10 -10.01 -1.62 11.02
C GLU A 10 -10.75 -0.89 9.89
N ARG A 11 -11.93 -1.39 9.46
CA ARG A 11 -12.73 -0.81 8.35
C ARG A 11 -11.91 -0.49 7.08
N GLU A 12 -10.84 -1.24 6.85
CA GLU A 12 -9.94 -1.02 5.69
C GLU A 12 -10.46 -1.72 4.44
N VAL A 13 -10.27 -1.07 3.29
CA VAL A 13 -10.45 -1.67 1.97
C VAL A 13 -9.08 -2.13 1.48
N ARG A 14 -8.89 -3.45 1.31
CA ARG A 14 -7.71 -3.99 0.61
C ARG A 14 -8.02 -4.12 -0.88
N LEU A 15 -7.23 -3.46 -1.72
CA LEU A 15 -7.28 -3.66 -3.16
C LEU A 15 -6.58 -4.98 -3.50
N LEU A 16 -7.36 -6.04 -3.71
CA LEU A 16 -6.86 -7.24 -4.35
C LEU A 16 -6.90 -7.03 -5.85
N ILE A 17 -5.73 -6.80 -6.44
CA ILE A 17 -5.58 -6.73 -7.89
C ILE A 17 -5.19 -8.13 -8.36
N SER A 18 -6.13 -8.81 -9.03
CA SER A 18 -5.88 -10.09 -9.68
C SER A 18 -5.59 -9.82 -11.15
N VAL A 19 -4.36 -10.04 -11.58
CA VAL A 19 -3.95 -9.95 -12.99
C VAL A 19 -3.51 -11.33 -13.48
N PRO A 20 -3.72 -11.64 -14.77
CA PRO A 20 -3.14 -12.84 -15.39
C PRO A 20 -1.62 -12.91 -15.15
N GLN A 21 -1.07 -14.12 -15.02
CA GLN A 21 0.35 -14.33 -14.72
C GLN A 21 1.29 -13.74 -15.77
N ASP A 22 0.83 -13.66 -17.01
CA ASP A 22 1.50 -13.11 -18.19
C ASP A 22 1.19 -11.62 -18.40
N SER A 23 0.55 -10.95 -17.45
CA SER A 23 0.20 -9.53 -17.57
C SER A 23 1.43 -8.63 -17.49
N ASP A 24 1.56 -7.72 -18.45
CA ASP A 24 2.57 -6.64 -18.47
C ASP A 24 2.48 -5.69 -17.27
N LYS A 25 1.40 -5.75 -16.49
CA LYS A 25 1.20 -4.98 -15.26
C LYS A 25 2.02 -5.54 -14.09
N ILE A 26 2.40 -6.81 -14.13
CA ILE A 26 3.28 -7.41 -13.13
C ILE A 26 4.71 -6.95 -13.41
N LYS A 27 5.28 -6.22 -12.46
CA LYS A 27 6.66 -5.74 -12.52
C LYS A 27 7.50 -6.43 -11.46
N LEU A 28 8.76 -6.68 -11.82
CA LEU A 28 9.74 -7.30 -10.96
C LEU A 28 10.88 -6.29 -10.73
N ASP A 29 10.98 -5.78 -9.52
CA ASP A 29 12.12 -4.99 -9.09
C ASP A 29 13.23 -5.95 -8.65
N LYS A 30 14.27 -6.05 -9.48
CA LYS A 30 15.44 -6.90 -9.22
C LYS A 30 16.59 -6.14 -8.56
N ASP A 31 16.49 -4.81 -8.48
CA ASP A 31 17.57 -3.95 -8.02
C ASP A 31 17.46 -3.65 -6.52
N ARG A 32 16.27 -3.81 -5.93
CA ARG A 32 16.04 -3.72 -4.48
C ARG A 32 16.45 -4.99 -3.72
N GLY A 33 17.75 -5.25 -3.65
CA GLY A 33 18.36 -6.21 -2.74
C GLY A 33 18.40 -7.66 -3.23
N VAL A 34 18.63 -8.61 -2.31
CA VAL A 34 18.85 -10.04 -2.63
C VAL A 34 17.57 -10.74 -3.08
N ILE A 35 16.40 -10.25 -2.66
CA ILE A 35 15.09 -10.83 -2.99
C ILE A 35 14.36 -9.84 -3.90
N PRO A 36 14.02 -10.25 -5.14
CA PRO A 36 13.31 -9.37 -6.05
C PRO A 36 11.88 -9.13 -5.56
N HIS A 37 11.42 -7.88 -5.65
CA HIS A 37 10.09 -7.49 -5.23
C HIS A 37 9.12 -7.55 -6.41
N ILE A 38 7.95 -8.15 -6.23
CA ILE A 38 6.88 -8.19 -7.23
C ILE A 38 5.85 -7.13 -6.88
N TYR A 39 5.51 -6.28 -7.85
CA TYR A 39 4.47 -5.28 -7.72
C TYR A 39 3.59 -5.26 -8.97
N VAL A 40 2.36 -4.74 -8.84
CA VAL A 40 1.43 -4.58 -9.96
C VAL A 40 1.25 -3.09 -10.19
N GLU A 41 1.56 -2.63 -11.40
CA GLU A 41 1.27 -1.26 -11.82
C GLU A 41 -0.21 -1.13 -12.18
N ASP A 42 -0.84 -0.12 -11.60
CA ASP A 42 -2.23 0.23 -11.87
C ASP A 42 -2.27 1.47 -12.77
N ASP A 43 -2.84 1.30 -13.95
CA ASP A 43 -3.02 2.29 -15.01
C ASP A 43 -4.23 3.20 -14.81
N ARG A 44 -5.05 2.94 -13.78
CA ARG A 44 -6.21 3.79 -13.47
C ARG A 44 -5.73 5.20 -13.14
N ASP A 45 -6.50 6.20 -13.57
CA ASP A 45 -6.43 7.64 -13.20
C ASP A 45 -6.79 7.84 -11.69
N SER A 46 -6.16 7.00 -10.88
CA SER A 46 -6.46 6.62 -9.50
C SER A 46 -5.86 7.56 -8.48
N ARG A 47 -5.21 8.63 -8.95
CA ARG A 47 -4.62 9.71 -8.16
C ARG A 47 -5.59 10.40 -7.20
N LYS A 48 -6.89 10.06 -7.22
CA LYS A 48 -7.93 10.61 -6.33
C LYS A 48 -8.78 9.56 -5.61
N ILE A 49 -8.44 8.28 -5.69
CA ILE A 49 -9.25 7.20 -5.07
C ILE A 49 -8.85 7.01 -3.60
N ILE A 50 -7.58 7.25 -3.27
CA ILE A 50 -7.03 7.03 -1.94
C ILE A 50 -7.28 8.26 -1.07
N LYS A 51 -8.24 8.17 -0.15
CA LYS A 51 -8.56 9.26 0.78
C LYS A 51 -7.61 9.31 1.98
N GLU A 52 -7.05 8.17 2.36
CA GLU A 52 -6.24 8.04 3.56
C GLU A 52 -5.23 6.89 3.41
N VAL A 53 -4.02 7.11 3.96
CA VAL A 53 -2.96 6.12 4.12
C VAL A 53 -2.65 6.00 5.61
N ILE A 54 -2.85 4.81 6.17
CA ILE A 54 -2.53 4.52 7.57
C ILE A 54 -1.31 3.60 7.60
N PHE A 55 -0.19 4.11 8.12
CA PHE A 55 1.02 3.32 8.29
C PHE A 55 0.88 2.35 9.45
N GLY A 56 1.36 1.12 9.25
CA GLY A 56 1.42 0.13 10.32
C GLY A 56 2.28 0.58 11.51
N PRO A 57 2.05 0.03 12.72
CA PRO A 57 2.76 0.44 13.93
C PRO A 57 4.28 0.24 13.86
N LYS A 58 4.73 -0.80 13.11
CA LYS A 58 6.15 -1.15 12.91
C LYS A 58 6.83 -0.39 11.77
N VAL A 59 6.13 0.47 11.03
CA VAL A 59 6.77 1.24 9.96
C VAL A 59 7.69 2.30 10.59
N GLU A 60 8.98 2.13 10.31
CA GLU A 60 10.03 3.09 10.62
C GLU A 60 10.15 4.11 9.49
N ASN A 61 10.77 5.26 9.76
CA ASN A 61 11.08 6.28 8.75
C ASN A 61 9.87 6.76 7.92
N ILE A 62 8.68 6.85 8.53
CA ILE A 62 7.45 7.30 7.85
C ILE A 62 7.64 8.65 7.13
N ASN A 63 8.45 9.54 7.69
CA ASN A 63 8.75 10.85 7.14
C ASN A 63 9.45 10.80 5.77
N GLU A 64 10.10 9.69 5.41
CA GLU A 64 10.72 9.51 4.09
C GLU A 64 9.67 9.23 3.00
N TYR A 65 8.55 8.60 3.36
CA TYR A 65 7.50 8.24 2.41
C TYR A 65 6.46 9.34 2.22
N ILE A 66 6.22 10.17 3.25
CA ILE A 66 5.23 11.25 3.22
C ILE A 66 5.39 12.19 2.01
N PRO A 67 6.60 12.72 1.69
CA PRO A 67 6.77 13.64 0.57
C PRO A 67 6.35 13.04 -0.77
N TYR A 68 6.69 11.77 -1.00
CA TYR A 68 6.32 11.07 -2.23
C TYR A 68 4.80 10.85 -2.33
N ILE A 69 4.17 10.42 -1.23
CA ILE A 69 2.72 10.24 -1.18
C ILE A 69 2.01 11.56 -1.48
N LYS A 70 2.46 12.67 -0.88
CA LYS A 70 1.91 14.02 -1.11
C LYS A 70 2.17 14.57 -2.51
N TYR A 71 3.28 14.16 -3.14
CA TYR A 71 3.54 14.46 -4.54
C TYR A 71 2.54 13.75 -5.47
N CYS A 72 2.19 12.50 -5.17
CA CYS A 72 1.19 11.74 -5.92
C CYS A 72 -0.24 12.28 -5.73
N ASP A 73 -0.61 12.56 -4.48
CA ASP A 73 -1.89 13.17 -4.11
C ASP A 73 -1.73 14.01 -2.85
N ASN A 74 -1.88 15.33 -2.96
CA ASN A 74 -1.70 16.24 -1.83
C ASN A 74 -2.89 16.19 -0.85
N GLU A 75 -4.07 15.74 -1.26
CA GLU A 75 -5.30 15.73 -0.44
C GLU A 75 -5.40 14.50 0.48
N VAL A 76 -4.58 13.47 0.24
CA VAL A 76 -4.61 12.23 1.04
C VAL A 76 -4.27 12.49 2.51
N LYS A 77 -5.07 11.94 3.43
CA LYS A 77 -4.77 11.95 4.86
C LYS A 77 -3.71 10.91 5.17
N ILE A 78 -2.78 11.23 6.06
CA ILE A 78 -1.71 10.31 6.45
C ILE A 78 -1.71 10.17 7.96
N GLU A 79 -1.83 8.94 8.44
CA GLU A 79 -1.82 8.60 9.86
C GLU A 79 -0.89 7.41 10.16
N LYS A 80 -0.52 7.23 11.43
CA LYS A 80 0.14 6.01 11.91
C LYS A 80 -0.84 5.26 12.82
N SER A 81 -1.03 3.97 12.52
CA SER A 81 -1.88 3.09 13.31
C SER A 81 -1.36 3.00 14.75
N LYS A 82 -2.28 3.18 15.69
CA LYS A 82 -2.05 3.03 17.14
C LYS A 82 -2.35 1.62 17.63
N ILE A 83 -2.81 0.73 16.75
CA ILE A 83 -3.12 -0.65 17.09
C ILE A 83 -1.81 -1.35 17.45
N ARG A 84 -1.78 -1.95 18.64
CA ARG A 84 -0.62 -2.73 19.09
C ARG A 84 -0.62 -4.06 18.33
N TYR A 85 0.46 -4.29 17.59
CA TYR A 85 0.75 -5.59 17.03
C TYR A 85 1.01 -6.58 18.18
N ARG A 86 0.28 -7.70 18.22
CA ARG A 86 0.54 -8.81 19.15
C ARG A 86 1.47 -9.83 18.52
#